data_AF-A0A3B9CZH6-F1
#
_entry.id   AF-A0A3B9CZH6-F1
#
_cell.length_a   1.000
_cell.length_b   1.000
_cell.length_c   1.000
_cell.angle_alpha   90.00
_cell.angle_beta   90.00
_cell.angle_gamma   90.00
#
_symmetry.space_group_name_H-M   'P 1'
#
loop_
_entity.id
_entity.type
_entity.pdbx_description
1 polymer ?
#
loop_
_entity_poly.entity_id
_entity_poly.type
_entity_poly.pdbx_seq_one_letter_code
_entity_poly.pdbx_strand_id
1 'polypeptide(L)'
;MSDDQGQPESTEPDLPEEVTSELKRMFRPSIEISEAVDKAVMADAQNILAPGVRVSPHRPAPGMGRWAFGLVAAGSLAAVLVLVMLPNNPQPNGVAENAQSVEAMNSTPEYVAKRDIDGNGRVDILDAYTLSRMIEDSTAGISKDQNNDNILDDNDVNLVAETAVTL
;
A
#
# COMPACT_ATOMS: atom_id res chain seq x y z
N MET A 1 -2.28 -54.67 30.95
CA MET A 1 -2.65 -53.81 29.82
C MET A 1 -1.97 -52.48 30.04
N SER A 2 -0.95 -52.18 29.25
CA SER A 2 -0.26 -50.89 29.27
C SER A 2 -0.57 -50.24 27.93
N ASP A 3 -1.27 -49.11 27.98
CA ASP A 3 -1.65 -48.34 26.81
C ASP A 3 -0.40 -47.70 26.21
N ASP A 4 -0.08 -48.13 24.99
CA ASP A 4 0.94 -47.57 24.12
C ASP A 4 0.43 -46.21 23.62
N GLN A 5 0.82 -45.14 24.31
CA GLN A 5 0.55 -43.76 23.90
C GLN A 5 1.46 -43.44 22.72
N GLY A 6 1.03 -43.84 21.53
CA GLY A 6 1.64 -43.47 20.26
C GLY A 6 1.84 -41.96 20.21
N GLN A 7 3.10 -41.54 20.27
CA GLN A 7 3.48 -40.18 19.94
C GLN A 7 2.96 -39.88 18.52
N PRO A 8 2.40 -38.69 18.25
CA PRO A 8 2.07 -38.33 16.89
C PRO A 8 3.36 -38.37 16.08
N GLU A 9 3.48 -39.36 15.19
CA GLU A 9 4.53 -39.36 14.16
C GLU A 9 4.44 -38.02 13.46
N SER A 10 5.44 -37.17 13.70
CA SER A 10 5.67 -35.98 12.91
C SER A 10 5.95 -36.46 11.48
N THR A 11 4.90 -36.52 10.66
CA THR A 11 4.99 -36.82 9.22
C THR A 11 5.54 -35.62 8.47
N GLU A 12 6.59 -34.98 9.00
CA GLU A 12 7.36 -34.03 8.22
C GLU A 12 8.22 -34.86 7.28
N PRO A 13 8.01 -34.76 5.95
CA PRO A 13 8.84 -35.45 5.00
C PRO A 13 10.29 -34.98 5.22
N ASP A 14 11.18 -35.93 5.47
CA ASP A 14 12.60 -35.68 5.66
C ASP A 14 13.13 -34.99 4.39
N LEU A 15 13.35 -33.69 4.48
CA LEU A 15 13.77 -32.88 3.34
C LEU A 15 15.22 -33.26 3.00
N PRO A 16 15.55 -33.44 1.71
CA PRO A 16 16.93 -33.69 1.30
C PRO A 16 17.85 -32.60 1.85
N GLU A 17 19.03 -32.98 2.37
CA GLU A 17 19.97 -32.03 3.00
C GLU A 17 20.30 -30.85 2.08
N GLU A 18 20.38 -31.09 0.77
CA GLU A 18 20.60 -30.07 -0.26
C GLU A 18 19.52 -28.98 -0.22
N VAL A 19 18.24 -29.37 -0.14
CA VAL A 19 17.10 -28.46 -0.06
C VAL A 19 17.16 -27.65 1.24
N THR A 20 17.47 -28.29 2.37
CA THR A 20 17.57 -27.58 3.67
C THR A 20 18.74 -26.59 3.70
N SER A 21 19.86 -26.93 3.06
CA SER A 21 21.04 -26.06 2.98
C SER A 21 20.78 -24.86 2.08
N GLU A 22 20.05 -25.06 0.98
CA GLU A 22 19.68 -24.02 0.03
C GLU A 22 18.61 -23.09 0.61
N LEU A 23 17.63 -23.64 1.33
CA LEU A 23 16.67 -22.87 2.12
C LEU A 23 17.37 -22.02 3.18
N LYS A 24 18.31 -22.57 3.94
CA LYS A 24 19.10 -21.80 4.92
C LYS A 24 20.01 -20.75 4.27
N ARG A 25 20.45 -20.99 3.04
CA ARG A 25 21.26 -20.04 2.25
C ARG A 25 20.41 -18.90 1.72
N MET A 26 19.20 -19.20 1.25
CA MET A 26 18.27 -18.24 0.66
C MET A 26 17.54 -17.42 1.72
N PHE A 27 17.11 -18.06 2.81
CA PHE A 27 16.43 -17.42 3.92
C PHE A 27 17.46 -17.07 5.00
N ARG A 28 17.77 -15.77 5.08
CA ARG A 28 18.58 -15.19 6.15
C ARG A 28 17.99 -15.55 7.53
N PRO A 29 18.82 -15.53 8.61
CA PRO A 29 18.36 -15.85 9.96
C PRO A 29 17.07 -15.11 10.28
N SER A 30 16.09 -15.85 10.81
CA SER A 30 14.79 -15.34 11.19
C SER A 30 14.94 -14.03 11.93
N ILE A 31 14.33 -12.96 11.39
CA ILE A 31 14.32 -11.67 12.04
C ILE A 31 13.52 -11.86 13.34
N GLU A 32 14.21 -11.83 14.48
CA GLU A 32 13.54 -11.85 15.78
C GLU A 32 12.70 -10.58 15.91
N ILE A 33 11.38 -10.75 15.90
CA ILE A 33 10.45 -9.66 16.09
C ILE A 33 10.48 -9.28 17.57
N SER A 34 10.81 -8.02 17.87
CA SER A 34 10.83 -7.55 19.27
C SER A 34 9.43 -7.68 19.90
N GLU A 35 9.37 -8.04 21.18
CA GLU A 35 8.10 -8.13 21.92
C GLU A 35 7.28 -6.82 21.89
N ALA A 36 7.95 -5.67 21.74
CA ALA A 36 7.28 -4.38 21.67
C ALA A 36 6.43 -4.25 20.40
N VAL A 37 6.92 -4.77 19.26
CA VAL A 37 6.21 -4.76 17.98
C VAL A 37 5.04 -5.73 18.02
N ASP A 38 5.26 -6.93 18.57
CA ASP A 38 4.19 -7.93 18.70
C ASP A 38 3.03 -7.41 19.58
N LYS A 39 3.34 -6.77 20.72
CA LYS A 39 2.34 -6.12 21.57
C LYS A 39 1.61 -4.98 20.86
N ALA A 40 2.29 -4.19 20.02
CA ALA A 40 1.68 -3.12 19.26
C ALA A 40 0.70 -3.66 18.21
N VAL A 41 1.07 -4.72 17.48
CA VAL A 41 0.21 -5.39 16.50
C VAL A 41 -1.02 -5.99 17.20
N MET A 42 -0.85 -6.65 18.34
CA MET A 42 -1.97 -7.19 19.10
C MET A 42 -2.94 -6.11 19.61
N ALA A 43 -2.42 -4.98 20.09
CA ALA A 43 -3.25 -3.87 20.55
C ALA A 43 -4.06 -3.24 19.41
N ASP A 44 -3.45 -3.09 18.23
CA ASP A 44 -4.10 -2.55 17.05
C ASP A 44 -5.19 -3.51 16.52
N ALA A 45 -4.88 -4.82 16.46
CA ALA A 45 -5.85 -5.85 16.09
C ALA A 45 -7.05 -5.86 17.04
N GLN A 46 -6.86 -5.66 18.35
CA GLN A 46 -7.96 -5.57 19.30
C GLN A 46 -8.86 -4.35 19.07
N ASN A 47 -8.29 -3.20 18.67
CA ASN A 47 -9.09 -2.01 18.35
C ASN A 47 -9.96 -2.22 17.10
N ILE A 48 -9.43 -2.92 16.09
CA ILE A 48 -10.14 -3.22 14.84
C ILE A 48 -11.22 -4.28 15.07
N LEU A 49 -10.93 -5.28 15.90
CA LEU A 49 -11.82 -6.42 16.14
C LEU A 49 -12.81 -6.22 17.29
N ALA A 50 -12.67 -5.16 18.10
CA ALA A 50 -13.60 -4.85 19.18
C ALA A 50 -15.03 -4.69 18.61
N PRO A 51 -15.94 -5.67 18.81
CA PRO A 51 -17.29 -5.61 18.29
C PRO A 51 -18.09 -4.74 19.24
N GLY A 52 -18.03 -3.43 19.06
CA GLY A 52 -18.56 -2.55 20.11
C GLY A 52 -18.52 -1.06 19.91
N VAL A 53 -18.17 -0.53 18.74
CA VAL A 53 -18.45 0.89 18.44
C VAL A 53 -19.96 1.03 18.27
N ARG A 54 -20.65 1.17 19.40
CA ARG A 54 -22.07 1.46 19.48
C ARG A 54 -22.29 2.85 18.88
N VAL A 55 -22.63 2.86 17.60
CA VAL A 55 -23.19 4.05 16.95
C VAL A 55 -24.46 4.40 17.73
N SER A 56 -24.40 5.48 18.50
CA SER A 56 -25.56 5.95 19.27
C SER A 56 -26.68 6.29 18.29
N PRO A 57 -27.88 5.69 18.41
CA PRO A 57 -28.98 6.04 17.52
C PRO A 57 -29.46 7.45 17.89
N HIS A 58 -29.14 8.43 17.04
CA HIS A 58 -29.75 9.75 17.12
C HIS A 58 -31.27 9.59 16.93
N ARG A 59 -32.04 9.90 17.97
CA ARG A 59 -33.48 10.13 17.82
C ARG A 59 -33.68 11.40 17.00
N PRO A 60 -34.34 11.37 15.83
CA PRO A 60 -34.63 12.60 15.10
C PRO A 60 -35.76 13.36 15.80
N ALA A 61 -35.51 14.63 16.13
CA ALA A 61 -36.58 15.56 16.47
C ALA A 61 -37.38 15.91 15.20
N PRO A 62 -38.71 16.10 15.28
CA PRO A 62 -39.53 16.35 14.11
C PRO A 62 -39.46 17.83 13.75
N GLY A 63 -38.77 18.17 12.66
CA GLY A 63 -38.89 19.48 12.04
C GLY A 63 -37.60 20.00 11.42
N MET A 64 -37.60 20.08 10.09
CA MET A 64 -36.69 20.86 9.24
C MET A 64 -35.34 20.21 8.85
N GLY A 65 -35.15 20.05 7.54
CA GLY A 65 -33.84 20.05 6.89
C GLY A 65 -33.09 18.71 6.88
N ARG A 66 -33.34 17.88 5.86
CA ARG A 66 -32.57 16.65 5.59
C ARG A 66 -31.15 17.03 5.15
N TRP A 67 -30.21 16.16 5.49
CA TRP A 67 -28.76 16.14 5.18
C TRP A 67 -27.87 16.75 6.27
N ALA A 68 -27.71 15.99 7.35
CA ALA A 68 -26.61 16.15 8.29
C ALA A 68 -25.79 14.84 8.36
N PHE A 69 -24.53 15.02 8.00
CA PHE A 69 -23.30 14.29 8.34
C PHE A 69 -23.36 13.25 9.47
N GLY A 70 -22.66 12.14 9.24
CA GLY A 70 -22.28 11.19 10.28
C GLY A 70 -20.92 10.56 9.97
N LEU A 71 -19.87 11.11 10.57
CA LEU A 71 -18.49 10.60 10.62
C LEU A 71 -18.44 9.19 11.24
N VAL A 72 -17.66 8.29 10.65
CA VAL A 72 -16.93 7.26 11.41
C VAL A 72 -15.52 7.17 10.85
N ALA A 73 -14.57 7.67 11.63
CA ALA A 73 -13.15 7.48 11.43
C ALA A 73 -12.74 6.08 11.91
N ALA A 74 -12.09 5.31 11.03
CA ALA A 74 -11.27 4.15 11.34
C ALA A 74 -10.26 4.09 10.18
N GLY A 75 -9.02 4.54 10.32
CA GLY A 75 -8.02 4.03 11.24
C GLY A 75 -7.19 2.96 10.52
N SER A 76 -6.07 3.35 9.91
CA SER A 76 -4.88 2.50 9.85
C SER A 76 -3.64 3.31 9.51
N LEU A 77 -2.71 3.32 10.47
CA LEU A 77 -1.35 3.80 10.36
C LEU A 77 -0.52 2.76 9.58
N ALA A 78 -0.40 2.91 8.26
CA ALA A 78 0.60 2.18 7.47
C ALA A 78 1.92 2.99 7.35
N ALA A 79 2.33 3.66 8.44
CA ALA A 79 3.42 4.61 8.43
C ALA A 79 4.52 4.29 9.46
N VAL A 80 5.05 3.06 9.52
CA VAL A 80 6.30 2.82 10.29
C VAL A 80 7.27 1.78 9.69
N LEU A 81 7.06 1.20 8.49
CA LEU A 81 7.95 0.11 8.02
C LEU A 81 8.68 0.32 6.69
N VAL A 82 9.06 1.57 6.36
CA VAL A 82 10.02 1.85 5.26
C VAL A 82 11.07 2.92 5.63
N LEU A 83 11.58 2.92 6.87
CA LEU A 83 12.71 3.81 7.23
C LEU A 83 14.09 3.13 7.11
N VAL A 84 14.17 1.84 6.76
CA VAL A 84 15.45 1.09 6.81
C VAL A 84 16.05 0.78 5.42
N MET A 85 15.45 1.23 4.33
CA MET A 85 16.05 1.14 2.99
C MET A 85 16.15 2.50 2.28
N LEU A 86 16.82 3.47 2.91
CA LEU A 86 17.37 4.60 2.15
C LEU A 86 18.81 4.25 1.75
N PRO A 87 19.11 4.02 0.46
CA PRO A 87 20.47 4.14 -0.01
C PRO A 87 20.92 5.60 0.15
N ASN A 88 22.01 5.79 0.88
CA ASN A 88 22.77 7.04 0.95
C ASN A 88 23.30 7.34 -0.46
N ASN A 89 22.51 8.00 -1.32
CA ASN A 89 23.01 8.48 -2.60
C ASN A 89 23.73 9.82 -2.36
N PRO A 90 25.05 9.90 -2.56
CA PRO A 90 25.75 11.17 -2.56
C PRO A 90 25.23 12.01 -3.74
N GLN A 91 24.82 13.24 -3.47
CA GLN A 91 24.54 14.23 -4.52
C GLN A 91 25.81 14.41 -5.38
N PRO A 92 25.77 14.18 -6.70
CA PRO A 92 26.82 14.66 -7.56
C PRO A 92 26.56 16.14 -7.85
N ASN A 93 27.30 17.00 -7.14
CA ASN A 93 27.61 18.34 -7.63
C ASN A 93 28.37 18.19 -8.96
N GLY A 94 27.88 18.75 -10.06
CA GLY A 94 28.70 18.85 -11.27
C GLY A 94 27.94 19.10 -12.57
N VAL A 95 27.81 20.38 -12.91
CA VAL A 95 27.90 20.98 -14.27
C VAL A 95 27.73 20.08 -15.50
N ALA A 96 26.67 20.39 -16.25
CA ALA A 96 26.46 20.32 -17.70
C ALA A 96 27.50 19.59 -18.58
N GLU A 97 27.04 18.59 -19.33
CA GLU A 97 27.42 18.43 -20.74
C GLU A 97 26.40 17.58 -21.51
N ASN A 98 26.20 17.95 -22.77
CA ASN A 98 25.25 17.41 -23.73
C ASN A 98 25.29 15.87 -23.84
N ALA A 99 24.16 15.23 -23.51
CA ALA A 99 23.80 13.92 -24.03
C ALA A 99 22.32 13.91 -24.39
N GLN A 100 22.01 14.43 -25.59
CA GLN A 100 20.79 14.06 -26.29
C GLN A 100 20.95 12.61 -26.75
N SER A 101 20.33 11.68 -26.04
CA SER A 101 20.13 10.31 -26.49
C SER A 101 18.71 9.85 -26.13
N VAL A 102 17.79 10.14 -27.05
CA VAL A 102 16.66 9.30 -27.51
C VAL A 102 15.67 8.64 -26.52
N GLU A 103 15.62 8.97 -25.23
CA GLU A 103 14.61 8.41 -24.30
C GLU A 103 13.65 9.46 -23.68
N ALA A 104 13.83 10.75 -23.97
CA ALA A 104 13.15 11.83 -23.25
C ALA A 104 11.93 12.45 -23.98
N MET A 105 11.17 11.68 -24.78
CA MET A 105 9.94 12.21 -25.41
C MET A 105 8.67 12.04 -24.58
N ASN A 106 8.67 11.24 -23.50
CA ASN A 106 7.48 11.03 -22.66
C ASN A 106 7.54 11.62 -21.24
N SER A 107 8.65 12.24 -20.85
CA SER A 107 8.83 12.73 -19.47
C SER A 107 8.91 14.25 -19.44
N THR A 108 8.00 14.95 -20.11
CA THR A 108 7.87 16.39 -19.85
C THR A 108 7.38 16.56 -18.40
N PRO A 109 7.86 17.58 -17.66
CA PRO A 109 7.45 17.79 -16.27
C PRO A 109 5.94 17.87 -16.09
N GLU A 110 5.23 18.37 -17.10
CA GLU A 110 3.77 18.44 -17.13
C GLU A 110 3.10 17.06 -17.27
N TYR A 111 3.68 16.15 -18.05
CA TYR A 111 3.17 14.78 -18.20
C TYR A 111 3.27 13.98 -16.91
N VAL A 112 4.40 14.11 -16.20
CA VAL A 112 4.63 13.53 -14.88
C VAL A 112 3.68 14.17 -13.86
N ALA A 113 3.60 15.49 -13.81
CA ALA A 113 2.73 16.20 -12.86
C ALA A 113 1.22 15.92 -13.05
N LYS A 114 0.77 15.59 -14.27
CA LYS A 114 -0.63 15.19 -14.51
C LYS A 114 -0.95 13.82 -13.91
N ARG A 115 0.02 12.90 -13.94
CA ARG A 115 -0.11 11.50 -13.53
C ARG A 115 0.36 11.22 -12.11
N ASP A 116 1.07 12.16 -11.49
CA ASP A 116 1.37 12.21 -10.07
C ASP A 116 0.09 12.63 -9.33
N ILE A 117 -0.66 11.62 -8.88
CA ILE A 117 -1.96 11.79 -8.27
C ILE A 117 -1.79 12.15 -6.79
N ASP A 118 -0.78 11.58 -6.12
CA ASP A 118 -0.51 11.79 -4.70
C ASP A 118 0.36 13.04 -4.41
N GLY A 119 0.99 13.61 -5.44
CA GLY A 119 1.80 14.83 -5.36
C GLY A 119 3.22 14.60 -4.85
N ASN A 120 3.74 13.38 -4.92
CA ASN A 120 5.05 13.02 -4.39
C ASN A 120 6.23 13.32 -5.34
N GLY A 121 5.94 13.82 -6.55
CA GLY A 121 6.90 14.17 -7.59
C GLY A 121 7.33 12.99 -8.46
N ARG A 122 6.68 11.83 -8.33
CA ARG A 122 6.91 10.63 -9.14
C ARG A 122 5.58 10.09 -9.63
N VAL A 123 5.65 9.18 -10.60
CA VAL A 123 4.48 8.42 -11.06
C VAL A 123 4.79 6.96 -10.76
N ASP A 124 4.08 6.38 -9.80
CA ASP A 124 4.23 4.99 -9.41
C ASP A 124 2.86 4.30 -9.25
N ILE A 125 2.87 3.02 -8.85
CA ILE A 125 1.63 2.23 -8.76
C ILE A 125 0.69 2.76 -7.66
N LEU A 126 1.21 3.52 -6.69
CA LEU A 126 0.40 4.12 -5.64
C LEU A 126 -0.44 5.28 -6.18
N ASP A 127 -0.02 5.95 -7.25
CA ASP A 127 -0.82 6.96 -7.93
C ASP A 127 -2.08 6.35 -8.55
N ALA A 128 -1.93 5.18 -9.21
CA ALA A 128 -3.06 4.45 -9.77
C ALA A 128 -4.03 3.98 -8.68
N TYR A 129 -3.49 3.45 -7.57
CA TYR A 129 -4.31 3.06 -6.41
C TYR A 129 -5.04 4.27 -5.81
N THR A 130 -4.35 5.40 -5.68
CA THR A 130 -4.92 6.65 -5.15
C THR A 130 -6.05 7.15 -6.05
N LEU A 131 -5.87 7.13 -7.37
CA LEU A 131 -6.90 7.50 -8.33
C LEU A 131 -8.13 6.58 -8.23
N SER A 132 -7.91 5.26 -8.17
CA SER A 132 -8.99 4.28 -8.00
C SER A 132 -9.79 4.54 -6.73
N ARG A 133 -9.12 4.81 -5.59
CA ARG A 133 -9.79 5.21 -4.35
C ARG A 133 -10.60 6.48 -4.48
N MET A 134 -10.06 7.49 -5.17
CA MET A 134 -10.80 8.73 -5.36
C MET A 134 -12.06 8.56 -6.23
N ILE A 135 -12.03 7.62 -7.19
CA ILE A 135 -13.19 7.25 -8.02
C ILE A 135 -14.24 6.52 -7.16
N GLU A 136 -13.83 5.51 -6.39
CA GLU A 136 -14.71 4.78 -5.47
C GLU A 136 -15.40 5.73 -4.47
N ASP A 137 -14.62 6.66 -3.90
CA ASP A 137 -15.10 7.63 -2.93
C ASP A 137 -15.83 8.82 -3.59
N SER A 138 -15.90 8.86 -4.92
CA SER A 138 -16.46 9.98 -5.71
C SER A 138 -15.88 11.35 -5.32
N THR A 139 -14.60 11.36 -4.94
CA THR A 139 -13.86 12.57 -4.53
C THR A 139 -13.04 13.16 -5.68
N ALA A 140 -12.72 12.35 -6.70
CA ALA A 140 -12.08 12.86 -7.91
C ALA A 140 -13.09 13.51 -8.85
N GLY A 141 -12.71 14.65 -9.39
CA GLY A 141 -13.43 15.33 -10.48
C GLY A 141 -12.81 15.03 -11.83
N ILE A 142 -13.48 15.50 -12.89
CA ILE A 142 -13.04 15.40 -14.29
C ILE A 142 -11.62 15.92 -14.54
N SER A 143 -11.09 16.77 -13.66
CA SER A 143 -9.70 17.25 -13.75
C SER A 143 -8.66 16.15 -13.58
N LYS A 144 -9.06 14.98 -13.06
CA LYS A 144 -8.22 13.79 -12.89
C LYS A 144 -8.38 12.77 -14.03
N ASP A 145 -9.19 13.08 -15.04
CA ASP A 145 -9.29 12.33 -16.29
C ASP A 145 -7.92 12.34 -17.00
N GLN A 146 -7.37 11.15 -17.20
CA GLN A 146 -6.04 10.93 -17.74
C GLN A 146 -6.07 10.77 -19.25
N ASN A 147 -7.13 10.16 -19.79
CA ASN A 147 -7.28 9.87 -21.22
C ASN A 147 -8.01 10.99 -22.01
N ASN A 148 -8.64 11.94 -21.32
CA ASN A 148 -9.44 13.07 -21.79
C ASN A 148 -10.73 12.70 -22.55
N ASP A 149 -11.37 11.58 -22.21
CA ASP A 149 -12.66 11.16 -22.79
C ASP A 149 -13.87 11.79 -22.08
N ASN A 150 -13.65 12.57 -21.03
CA ASN A 150 -14.63 13.18 -20.14
C ASN A 150 -15.42 12.17 -19.27
N ILE A 151 -14.87 11.00 -19.06
CA ILE A 151 -15.40 9.98 -18.17
C ILE A 151 -14.25 9.62 -17.23
N LEU A 152 -14.47 9.79 -15.93
CA LEU A 152 -13.50 9.35 -14.95
C LEU A 152 -13.82 7.91 -14.55
N ASP A 153 -13.00 6.96 -15.02
CA ASP A 153 -13.23 5.52 -14.79
C ASP A 153 -11.93 4.69 -14.66
N ASP A 154 -12.07 3.36 -14.65
CA ASP A 154 -10.95 2.42 -14.48
C ASP A 154 -9.93 2.50 -15.63
N ASN A 155 -10.30 3.03 -16.80
CA ASN A 155 -9.36 3.22 -17.91
C ASN A 155 -8.32 4.30 -17.57
N ASP A 156 -8.70 5.33 -16.80
CA ASP A 156 -7.76 6.33 -16.30
C ASP A 156 -6.76 5.72 -15.33
N VAL A 157 -7.25 4.86 -14.43
CA VAL A 157 -6.42 4.12 -13.46
C VAL A 157 -5.41 3.25 -14.19
N ASN A 158 -5.86 2.49 -15.19
CA ASN A 158 -4.99 1.64 -16.00
C ASN A 158 -3.92 2.45 -16.72
N LEU A 159 -4.26 3.63 -17.25
CA LEU A 159 -3.30 4.49 -17.93
C LEU A 159 -2.18 4.99 -16.99
N VAL A 160 -2.52 5.33 -15.74
CA VAL A 160 -1.52 5.68 -14.72
C VAL A 160 -0.66 4.46 -14.36
N ALA A 161 -1.28 3.29 -14.18
CA ALA A 161 -0.56 2.06 -13.84
C ALA A 161 0.40 1.61 -14.95
N GLU A 162 -0.01 1.68 -16.22
CA GLU A 162 0.87 1.40 -17.36
C GLU A 162 2.06 2.36 -17.37
N THR A 163 1.81 3.65 -17.12
CA THR A 163 2.87 4.66 -17.07
C THR A 163 3.89 4.34 -15.98
N ALA A 164 3.42 3.97 -14.78
CA ALA A 164 4.25 3.61 -13.63
C ALA A 164 5.19 2.42 -13.89
N VAL A 165 4.82 1.50 -14.79
CA VAL A 165 5.65 0.34 -15.15
C VAL A 165 6.69 0.70 -16.21
N THR A 166 6.40 1.69 -17.05
CA THR A 166 7.27 2.07 -18.19
C THR A 166 8.35 3.09 -17.86
N LEU A 167 8.25 3.78 -16.71
CA LEU A 167 9.17 4.84 -16.28
C LEU A 167 10.29 4.36 -15.36
#